data_AF-A0A3A0DE89-F1
#
_entry.id   AF-A0A3A0DE89-F1
#
_cell.length_a   1.000
_cell.length_b   1.000
_cell.length_c   1.000
_cell.angle_alpha   90.00
_cell.angle_beta   90.00
_cell.angle_gamma   90.00
#
_symmetry.space_group_name_H-M   'P 1'
#
loop_
_entity.id
_entity.type
_entity.pdbx_description
1 polymer ?
#
loop_
_entity_poly.entity_id
_entity_poly.type
_entity_poly.pdbx_seq_one_letter_code
_entity_poly.pdbx_strand_id
1 'polypeptide(L)'
;MQPDNQALSADKNFDRLVELLDREIKMPDLAKQIPNGAHILHGAYNDAALTRTNLKLASKILLGMALGYVEEAPLVMVFEQKPGQFKIVDLITQLQKQRVQMLITSLQDELSDKAEELIAA
;
A
#
# COMPACT_ATOMS: atom_id res chain seq x y z
N MET A 1 -6.19 29.43 1.93
CA MET A 1 -6.04 28.22 1.10
C MET A 1 -5.31 27.20 1.95
N GLN A 2 -5.98 26.12 2.38
CA GLN A 2 -5.29 25.03 3.05
C GLN A 2 -4.45 24.29 1.99
N PRO A 3 -3.17 24.01 2.25
CA PRO A 3 -2.36 23.21 1.32
C PRO A 3 -3.05 21.86 1.13
N ASP A 4 -3.11 21.41 -0.14
CA ASP A 4 -3.69 20.13 -0.50
C ASP A 4 -3.03 19.03 0.34
N ASN A 5 -3.85 18.29 1.09
CA ASN A 5 -3.41 17.22 1.99
C ASN A 5 -2.60 16.12 1.27
N GLN A 6 -2.62 16.09 -0.07
CA GLN A 6 -1.82 15.21 -0.93
C GLN A 6 -0.40 15.73 -1.20
N ALA A 7 -0.20 17.05 -1.32
CA ALA A 7 1.15 17.60 -1.48
C ALA A 7 1.97 17.41 -0.21
N LEU A 8 1.34 17.65 0.95
CA LEU A 8 1.91 17.41 2.28
C LEU A 8 2.29 15.94 2.54
N SER A 9 1.67 14.97 1.85
CA SER A 9 2.00 13.55 2.01
C SER A 9 3.09 13.08 1.05
N ALA A 10 3.22 13.70 -0.14
CA ALA A 10 4.32 13.45 -1.06
C ALA A 10 5.66 13.92 -0.47
N ASP A 11 5.71 15.13 0.09
CA ASP A 11 6.91 15.69 0.73
C ASP A 11 7.38 14.78 1.88
N LYS A 12 6.45 14.38 2.75
CA LYS A 12 6.76 13.45 3.86
C LYS A 12 7.26 12.09 3.38
N ASN A 13 6.71 11.56 2.30
CA ASN A 13 7.18 10.28 1.75
C ASN A 13 8.60 10.40 1.21
N PHE A 14 8.92 11.52 0.57
CA PHE A 14 10.27 11.80 0.11
C PHE A 14 11.24 11.92 1.29
N ASP A 15 10.89 12.68 2.33
CA ASP A 15 11.70 12.80 3.55
C ASP A 15 11.96 11.43 4.19
N ARG A 16 10.92 10.58 4.31
CA ARG A 16 11.07 9.22 4.87
C ARG A 16 11.92 8.30 3.99
N LEU A 17 11.90 8.49 2.68
CA LEU A 17 12.77 7.75 1.77
C LEU A 17 14.23 8.18 1.96
N VAL A 18 14.50 9.49 2.07
CA VAL A 18 15.84 10.02 2.33
C VAL A 18 16.37 9.48 3.67
N GLU A 19 15.57 9.53 4.73
CA GLU A 19 15.93 8.96 6.04
C GLU A 19 16.28 7.48 5.96
N LEU A 20 15.49 6.69 5.21
CA LEU A 20 15.75 5.28 5.00
C LEU A 20 17.07 5.05 4.26
N LEU A 21 17.31 5.77 3.18
CA LEU A 21 18.54 5.64 2.39
C LEU A 21 19.78 6.02 3.21
N ASP A 22 19.72 7.13 3.95
CA ASP A 22 20.79 7.57 4.84
C ASP A 22 21.11 6.52 5.91
N ARG A 23 20.09 5.85 6.44
CA ARG A 23 20.27 4.76 7.38
C ARG A 23 20.91 3.54 6.72
N GLU A 24 20.42 3.10 5.57
CA GLU A 24 20.93 1.90 4.88
C GLU A 24 22.37 2.05 4.42
N ILE A 25 22.79 3.27 4.05
CA ILE A 25 24.20 3.58 3.77
C ILE A 25 25.07 3.34 5.00
N LYS A 26 24.57 3.65 6.20
CA LYS A 26 25.30 3.48 7.46
C LYS A 26 25.22 2.05 8.00
N MET A 27 24.06 1.40 7.84
CA MET A 27 23.75 0.07 8.37
C MET A 27 22.83 -0.66 7.39
N PRO A 28 23.37 -1.48 6.47
CA PRO A 28 22.58 -2.17 5.45
C PRO A 28 21.90 -3.42 6.02
N ASP A 29 20.90 -3.23 6.88
CA ASP A 29 20.18 -4.28 7.60
C ASP A 29 18.75 -4.47 7.10
N LEU A 30 18.01 -3.41 6.74
CA LEU A 30 16.67 -3.54 6.16
C LEU A 30 16.68 -3.79 4.66
N ALA A 31 17.65 -3.26 3.92
CA ALA A 31 17.73 -3.47 2.46
C ALA A 31 17.80 -4.96 2.11
N LYS A 32 18.43 -5.79 2.96
CA LYS A 32 18.50 -7.25 2.79
C LYS A 32 17.15 -7.95 2.97
N GLN A 33 16.18 -7.30 3.62
CA GLN A 33 14.84 -7.81 3.89
C GLN A 33 13.82 -7.30 2.87
N ILE A 34 14.18 -6.30 2.04
CA ILE A 34 13.33 -5.77 0.99
C ILE A 34 13.50 -6.62 -0.26
N PRO A 35 12.43 -7.22 -0.80
CA PRO A 35 12.51 -7.97 -2.06
C PRO A 35 12.96 -7.08 -3.22
N ASN A 36 13.72 -7.65 -4.15
CA ASN A 36 14.12 -6.94 -5.35
C ASN A 36 12.90 -6.48 -6.16
N GLY A 37 12.95 -5.24 -6.65
CA GLY A 37 11.86 -4.65 -7.44
C GLY A 37 10.63 -4.25 -6.63
N ALA A 38 10.69 -4.27 -5.29
CA ALA A 38 9.53 -3.95 -4.47
C ALA A 38 9.06 -2.49 -4.63
N HIS A 39 7.75 -2.31 -4.68
CA HIS A 39 7.12 -1.04 -4.34
C HIS A 39 7.26 -0.81 -2.83
N ILE A 40 7.92 0.28 -2.44
CA ILE A 40 8.22 0.61 -1.05
C ILE A 40 7.32 1.77 -0.61
N LEU A 41 6.65 1.57 0.52
CA LEU A 41 5.86 2.59 1.20
C LEU A 41 6.35 2.77 2.63
N HIS A 42 6.03 3.92 3.24
CA HIS A 42 6.46 4.24 4.59
C HIS A 42 5.28 4.26 5.57
N GLY A 43 5.55 3.88 6.81
CA GLY A 43 4.61 4.08 7.91
C GLY A 43 5.38 4.36 9.19
N ALA A 44 4.72 5.03 10.13
CA ALA A 44 5.33 5.38 11.41
C ALA A 44 4.30 5.36 12.53
N TYR A 45 4.71 4.85 13.69
CA TYR A 45 3.88 4.79 14.89
C TYR A 45 3.41 6.18 15.37
N ASN A 46 4.22 7.23 15.13
CA ASN A 46 3.95 8.61 15.53
C ASN A 46 3.28 9.45 14.42
N ASP A 47 3.14 8.94 13.20
CA ASP A 47 2.46 9.62 12.09
C ASP A 47 1.39 8.71 11.47
N ALA A 48 0.23 8.70 12.12
CA ALA A 48 -0.93 7.93 11.67
C ALA A 48 -1.49 8.44 10.33
N ALA A 49 -1.35 9.74 10.03
CA ALA A 49 -1.83 10.32 8.79
C ALA A 49 -1.01 9.85 7.58
N LEU A 50 0.33 9.87 7.71
CA LEU A 50 1.24 9.29 6.73
C LEU A 50 0.93 7.81 6.50
N THR A 51 0.85 7.05 7.59
CA THR A 51 0.60 5.60 7.54
C THR A 51 -0.71 5.28 6.82
N ARG A 52 -1.81 5.96 7.18
CA ARG A 52 -3.13 5.77 6.53
C ARG A 52 -3.10 6.15 5.05
N THR A 53 -2.43 7.25 4.71
CA THR A 53 -2.31 7.71 3.33
C THR A 53 -1.57 6.69 2.48
N ASN A 54 -0.47 6.14 2.99
CA ASN A 54 0.30 5.13 2.28
C ASN A 54 -0.40 3.78 2.19
N LEU A 55 -1.18 3.38 3.21
CA LEU A 55 -2.06 2.22 3.07
C LEU A 55 -3.11 2.42 1.96
N LYS A 56 -3.66 3.63 1.83
CA LYS A 56 -4.59 3.98 0.74
C LYS A 56 -3.90 4.03 -0.63
N LEU A 57 -2.61 4.34 -0.69
CA LEU A 57 -1.83 4.23 -1.93
C LEU A 57 -1.54 2.77 -2.27
N ALA A 58 -1.08 1.96 -1.30
CA ALA A 58 -0.86 0.52 -1.43
C ALA A 58 -2.07 -0.18 -2.04
N SER A 59 -3.24 0.17 -1.50
CA SER A 59 -4.56 -0.26 -1.94
C SER A 59 -4.81 -0.05 -3.44
N LYS A 60 -4.42 1.12 -3.97
CA LYS A 60 -4.59 1.48 -5.38
C LYS A 60 -3.57 0.76 -6.26
N ILE A 61 -2.33 0.64 -5.79
CA ILE A 61 -1.27 -0.11 -6.49
C ILE A 61 -1.68 -1.57 -6.64
N LEU A 62 -2.16 -2.21 -5.57
CA LEU A 62 -2.68 -3.59 -5.60
C LEU A 62 -3.82 -3.77 -6.60
N LEU A 63 -4.77 -2.82 -6.64
CA LEU A 63 -5.85 -2.86 -7.62
C LEU A 63 -5.31 -2.70 -9.05
N GLY A 64 -4.35 -1.78 -9.25
CA GLY A 64 -3.66 -1.61 -10.54
C GLY A 64 -2.96 -2.88 -11.00
N MET A 65 -2.28 -3.59 -10.09
CA MET A 65 -1.64 -4.88 -10.37
C MET A 65 -2.67 -5.95 -10.73
N ALA A 66 -3.76 -6.07 -9.95
CA ALA A 66 -4.82 -7.05 -10.20
C ALA A 66 -5.54 -6.85 -11.54
N LEU A 67 -5.63 -5.60 -12.01
CA LEU A 67 -6.23 -5.25 -13.31
C LEU A 67 -5.22 -5.25 -14.47
N GLY A 68 -3.93 -5.51 -14.21
CA GLY A 68 -2.87 -5.50 -15.22
C GLY A 68 -2.41 -4.10 -15.68
N TYR A 69 -2.80 -3.04 -14.97
CA TYR A 69 -2.35 -1.65 -15.24
C TYR A 69 -1.01 -1.31 -14.61
N VAL A 70 -0.61 -2.05 -13.58
CA VAL A 70 0.69 -1.95 -12.91
C VAL A 70 1.35 -3.32 -12.99
N GLU A 71 2.65 -3.35 -13.28
CA GLU A 71 3.40 -4.61 -13.31
C GLU A 71 3.36 -5.30 -11.94
N GLU A 72 3.24 -6.63 -11.93
CA GLU A 72 3.23 -7.38 -10.68
C GLU A 72 4.60 -7.33 -10.02
N ALA A 73 4.65 -6.76 -8.82
CA ALA A 73 5.87 -6.62 -8.03
C ALA A 73 5.57 -6.76 -6.54
N PRO A 74 6.56 -7.14 -5.71
CA PRO A 74 6.41 -7.13 -4.26
C PRO A 74 5.97 -5.74 -3.76
N LEU A 75 5.09 -5.68 -2.76
CA LEU A 75 4.61 -4.43 -2.18
C LEU A 75 4.81 -4.49 -0.68
N VAL A 76 5.69 -3.62 -0.18
CA VAL A 76 6.09 -3.63 1.22
C VAL A 76 5.95 -2.26 1.87
N MET A 77 5.74 -2.25 3.18
CA MET A 77 5.82 -1.06 4.00
C MET A 77 7.02 -1.17 4.95
N VAL A 78 7.89 -0.17 4.91
CA VAL A 78 8.88 0.08 5.94
C VAL A 78 8.19 0.84 7.07
N PHE A 79 7.93 0.14 8.18
CA PHE A 79 7.16 0.68 9.31
C PHE A 79 8.05 0.94 10.52
N GLU A 80 8.12 2.20 10.96
CA GLU A 80 8.77 2.60 12.22
C GLU A 80 7.85 2.25 13.40
N GLN A 81 8.20 1.22 14.19
CA GLN A 81 7.41 0.77 15.35
C GLN A 81 7.63 1.64 16.59
N LYS A 82 8.84 2.16 16.73
CA LYS A 82 9.36 3.02 17.80
C LYS A 82 10.51 3.83 17.21
N PRO A 83 10.98 4.92 17.84
CA PRO A 83 12.08 5.73 17.30
C PRO A 83 13.26 4.87 16.88
N GLY A 84 13.61 4.90 15.59
CA GLY A 84 14.76 4.17 15.06
C GLY A 84 14.57 2.65 14.89
N GLN A 85 13.42 2.09 15.29
CA GLN A 85 13.13 0.66 15.15
C GLN A 85 12.14 0.43 14.01
N PHE A 86 12.63 -0.17 12.92
CA PHE A 86 11.85 -0.38 11.70
C PHE A 86 11.64 -1.86 11.42
N LYS A 87 10.50 -2.18 10.80
CA LYS A 87 10.19 -3.51 10.29
C LYS A 87 9.72 -3.42 8.84
N ILE A 88 9.97 -4.47 8.07
CA ILE A 88 9.34 -4.67 6.76
C ILE A 88 8.00 -5.39 6.98
N VAL A 89 6.94 -4.83 6.43
CA VAL A 89 5.61 -5.43 6.40
C VAL A 89 5.27 -5.74 4.95
N ASP A 90 5.10 -7.02 4.64
CA ASP A 90 4.55 -7.43 3.35
C ASP A 90 3.05 -7.06 3.28
N LEU A 91 2.70 -6.24 2.29
CA LEU A 91 1.33 -5.78 2.06
C LEU A 91 0.58 -6.64 1.03
N ILE A 92 1.22 -7.60 0.37
CA ILE A 92 0.58 -8.47 -0.62
C ILE A 92 -0.19 -9.58 0.09
N THR A 93 0.48 -10.35 0.95
CA THR A 93 -0.07 -11.59 1.52
C THR A 93 -1.28 -11.40 2.44
N GLN A 94 -1.41 -10.24 3.09
CA GLN A 94 -2.57 -9.92 3.96
C GLN A 94 -3.69 -9.16 3.23
N LEU A 95 -3.33 -8.26 2.32
CA LEU A 95 -4.26 -7.30 1.73
C LEU A 95 -4.90 -7.82 0.43
N GLN A 96 -4.19 -8.66 -0.34
CA GLN A 96 -4.76 -9.30 -1.53
C GLN A 96 -5.87 -10.28 -1.17
N LYS A 97 -5.70 -11.14 -0.15
CA LYS A 97 -6.73 -12.12 0.24
C LYS A 97 -8.04 -11.45 0.62
N GLN A 98 -8.00 -10.39 1.43
CA GLN A 98 -9.22 -9.70 1.85
C GLN A 98 -9.87 -8.91 0.72
N ARG A 99 -9.08 -8.31 -0.19
CA ARG A 99 -9.62 -7.44 -1.24
C ARG A 99 -10.08 -8.17 -2.49
N VAL A 100 -9.40 -9.25 -2.88
CA VAL A 100 -9.89 -10.15 -3.92
C VAL A 100 -11.20 -10.78 -3.45
N GLN A 101 -11.30 -11.16 -2.18
CA GLN A 101 -12.56 -11.64 -1.61
C GLN A 101 -13.67 -10.58 -1.71
N MET A 102 -13.41 -9.34 -1.27
CA MET A 102 -14.42 -8.26 -1.35
C MET A 102 -14.80 -7.91 -2.79
N LEU A 103 -13.85 -7.88 -3.73
CA LEU A 103 -14.11 -7.57 -5.13
C LEU A 103 -14.93 -8.68 -5.81
N ILE A 104 -14.59 -9.95 -5.55
CA ILE A 104 -15.36 -11.10 -6.03
C ILE A 104 -16.78 -11.05 -5.47
N THR A 105 -16.95 -10.78 -4.18
CA THR A 105 -18.27 -10.66 -3.56
C THR A 105 -19.08 -9.51 -4.19
N SER A 106 -18.50 -8.32 -4.34
CA SER A 106 -19.22 -7.19 -4.95
C SER A 106 -19.61 -7.43 -6.41
N LEU A 107 -18.77 -8.14 -7.17
CA LEU A 107 -19.07 -8.48 -8.56
C LEU A 107 -20.13 -9.59 -8.66
N GLN A 108 -20.12 -10.55 -7.73
CA GLN A 108 -21.15 -11.58 -7.65
C GLN A 108 -22.51 -10.96 -7.31
N ASP A 109 -22.55 -10.02 -6.36
CA ASP A 109 -23.77 -9.32 -5.98
C ASP A 109 -24.33 -8.50 -7.15
N GLU A 110 -23.50 -7.69 -7.82
CA GLU A 110 -23.92 -6.90 -9.00
C GLU A 110 -24.39 -7.77 -10.17
N LEU A 111 -23.77 -8.94 -10.39
CA LEU A 111 -24.16 -9.87 -11.45
C LEU A 111 -25.42 -10.66 -11.09
N SER A 112 -25.65 -10.96 -9.81
CA SER A 112 -26.87 -11.60 -9.32
C SER A 112 -28.07 -10.66 -9.46
N ASP A 113 -27.95 -9.41 -9.04
CA ASP A 113 -29.01 -8.41 -9.13
C ASP A 113 -29.41 -8.16 -10.60
N LYS A 114 -28.43 -8.06 -11.50
CA LYS A 114 -28.69 -7.93 -12.95
C LYS A 114 -29.30 -9.18 -13.58
N ALA A 115 -28.97 -10.36 -13.08
CA ALA A 115 -29.55 -11.61 -13.59
C ALA A 115 -31.02 -11.76 -13.17
N GLU A 116 -31.38 -11.31 -11.97
CA GLU A 116 -32.77 -11.30 -11.48
C GLU A 116 -33.65 -10.28 -12.23
N GLU A 117 -33.13 -9.08 -12.51
CA GLU A 117 -33.84 -8.09 -13.34
C GLU A 117 -34.11 -8.59 -14.78
N LEU A 118 -33.18 -9.35 -15.36
CA LEU A 118 -33.34 -9.95 -16.70
C LEU A 118 -34.32 -11.13 -16.76
N ILE A 119 -34.57 -11.80 -15.62
CA ILE A 119 -35.54 -12.90 -15.52
C ILE A 119 -36.95 -12.38 -15.18
N ALA A 120 -37.05 -11.19 -14.59
CA ALA A 120 -38.32 -10.54 -14.22
C ALA A 120 -38.91 -9.61 -15.30
N ALA A 121 -38.19 -9.37 -16.40
CA ALA A 121 -38.62 -8.58 -17.56
C ALA A 121 -39.15 -9.46 -18.71
#